data_AF-A0A5S6R1T2-F1
#
_entry.id   AF-A0A5S6R1T2-F1
#
_cell.length_a   1.000
_cell.length_b   1.000
_cell.length_c   1.000
_cell.angle_alpha   90.00
_cell.angle_beta   90.00
_cell.angle_gamma   90.00
#
_symmetry.space_group_name_H-M   'P 1'
#
loop_
_entity.id
_entity.type
_entity.pdbx_description
1 polymer ?
#
loop_
_entity_poly.entity_id
_entity_poly.type
_entity_poly.pdbx_seq_one_letter_code
_entity_poly.pdbx_strand_id
1 'polypeptide(L)'
;MAFRKLCPEQTEDNTCLAGFGYRIMACTLFHPLNYTKVLMQLGHEPLPLYSGRSMVYFGSKKYMLPNAIGYMRHIYCRDGFFGLFNGWHASVGSSLCGMLAYKKVYEYLDERFPDKEIKKDDLCVQRFSRNFVQLSKQTVAKVVSLIAAQPLRVIMLRTMAEFIGQEGGYRRGIVHSVKTIYNESGILGFFRGLMPELIAELCLMWITAQASFLIDRVYYELIAPEEEAEEEETAITVMDQPTPKQMFRHVVRLIVPYAASSFFYPFHLTSVLMAVNDCGLLCGQPPNCPVFEDWKHCFEYLKNTNQMKRGSKLFFRCYDGPVTYRNGEMYALSHIMMAKID
;
A
#
# COMPACT_ATOMS: atom_id res chain seq x y z
N MET A 1 8.31 -15.06 20.33
CA MET A 1 7.95 -14.11 21.41
C MET A 1 7.93 -12.63 20.98
N ALA A 2 8.60 -12.20 19.90
CA ALA A 2 8.66 -10.79 19.50
C ALA A 2 7.82 -10.38 18.26
N PHE A 3 7.08 -11.32 17.63
CA PHE A 3 6.01 -11.02 16.65
C PHE A 3 4.64 -10.77 17.30
N ARG A 4 4.53 -11.07 18.60
CA ARG A 4 3.37 -10.84 19.48
C ARG A 4 3.12 -9.36 19.79
N LYS A 5 3.91 -8.44 19.22
CA LYS A 5 3.79 -6.97 19.44
C LYS A 5 3.28 -6.19 18.22
N LEU A 6 2.92 -6.87 17.12
CA LEU A 6 2.16 -6.28 16.00
C LEU A 6 0.65 -6.60 16.05
N CYS A 7 0.25 -7.51 16.93
CA CYS A 7 -1.10 -7.60 17.48
C CYS A 7 -0.97 -7.36 18.98
N PRO A 8 -1.61 -6.32 19.55
CA PRO A 8 -1.56 -6.12 21.00
C PRO A 8 -2.24 -7.31 21.66
N GLU A 9 -1.47 -8.06 22.44
CA GLU A 9 -2.00 -9.11 23.29
C GLU A 9 -2.48 -8.50 24.61
N GLN A 10 -3.76 -8.76 24.88
CA GLN A 10 -4.40 -8.81 26.21
C GLN A 10 -4.37 -7.53 27.06
N THR A 11 -5.26 -6.63 26.67
CA THR A 11 -6.17 -5.86 27.56
C THR A 11 -7.38 -5.54 26.68
N GLU A 12 -8.38 -6.43 26.72
CA GLU A 12 -9.08 -6.91 25.51
C GLU A 12 -10.00 -5.93 24.76
N ASP A 13 -10.48 -4.84 25.37
CA ASP A 13 -11.40 -3.91 24.68
C ASP A 13 -10.80 -2.52 24.40
N ASN A 14 -10.16 -1.89 25.39
CA ASN A 14 -9.64 -0.52 25.25
C ASN A 14 -8.48 -0.44 24.25
N THR A 15 -7.64 -1.47 24.20
CA THR A 15 -6.48 -1.51 23.29
C THR A 15 -6.91 -1.79 21.85
N CYS A 16 -8.00 -2.56 21.66
CA CYS A 16 -8.59 -2.79 20.35
C CYS A 16 -9.25 -1.52 19.80
N LEU A 17 -10.04 -0.84 20.63
CA LEU A 17 -10.69 0.42 20.27
C LEU A 17 -9.65 1.51 19.98
N ALA A 18 -8.58 1.59 20.77
CA ALA A 18 -7.45 2.49 20.52
C ALA A 18 -6.73 2.15 19.20
N GLY A 19 -6.54 0.87 18.88
CA GLY A 19 -5.99 0.42 17.60
C GLY A 19 -6.85 0.83 16.40
N PHE A 20 -8.17 0.71 16.53
CA PHE A 20 -9.13 1.17 15.52
C PHE A 20 -9.08 2.68 15.36
N GLY A 21 -9.08 3.42 16.47
CA GLY A 21 -8.97 4.88 16.48
C GLY A 21 -7.68 5.37 15.80
N TYR A 22 -6.53 4.77 16.14
CA TYR A 22 -5.25 5.09 15.50
C TYR A 22 -5.28 4.85 13.99
N ARG A 23 -5.89 3.74 13.55
CA ARG A 23 -5.99 3.41 12.12
C ARG A 23 -6.86 4.42 11.38
N ILE A 24 -8.03 4.77 11.92
CA ILE A 24 -8.92 5.78 11.32
C ILE A 24 -8.21 7.14 11.26
N MET A 25 -7.55 7.54 12.34
CA MET A 25 -6.82 8.79 12.42
C MET A 25 -5.71 8.84 11.37
N ALA A 26 -4.88 7.80 11.27
CA ALA A 26 -3.83 7.71 10.27
C ALA A 26 -4.41 7.73 8.83
N CYS A 27 -5.44 6.93 8.55
CA CYS A 27 -6.12 6.94 7.25
C CYS A 27 -6.65 8.33 6.89
N THR A 28 -7.20 9.07 7.85
CA THR A 28 -7.74 10.42 7.64
C THR A 28 -6.62 11.42 7.39
N LEU A 29 -5.59 11.45 8.25
CA LEU A 29 -4.46 12.38 8.12
C LEU A 29 -3.71 12.22 6.79
N PHE A 30 -3.50 10.98 6.36
CA PHE A 30 -2.76 10.68 5.13
C PHE A 30 -3.65 10.53 3.88
N HIS A 31 -4.97 10.75 4.00
CA HIS A 31 -5.89 10.62 2.87
C HIS A 31 -5.55 11.55 1.69
N PRO A 32 -5.27 12.86 1.89
CA PRO A 32 -4.94 13.76 0.78
C PRO A 32 -3.69 13.32 -0.01
N LEU A 33 -2.70 12.75 0.70
CA LEU A 33 -1.50 12.20 0.08
C LEU A 33 -1.79 10.92 -0.69
N ASN A 34 -2.62 10.02 -0.13
CA ASN A 34 -3.05 8.81 -0.83
C ASN A 34 -3.87 9.14 -2.08
N TYR A 35 -4.76 10.12 -1.99
CA TYR A 35 -5.58 10.58 -3.10
C TYR A 35 -4.71 11.11 -4.25
N THR A 36 -3.75 11.97 -3.93
CA THR A 36 -2.78 12.49 -4.91
C THR A 36 -1.96 11.36 -5.53
N LYS A 37 -1.52 10.38 -4.72
CA LYS A 37 -0.81 9.20 -5.21
C LYS A 37 -1.64 8.40 -6.22
N VAL A 38 -2.91 8.15 -5.93
CA VAL A 38 -3.82 7.42 -6.82
C VAL A 38 -3.97 8.14 -8.15
N LEU A 39 -4.14 9.47 -8.16
CA LEU A 39 -4.22 10.23 -9.41
C LEU A 39 -2.92 10.16 -10.24
N MET A 40 -1.77 10.23 -9.58
CA MET A 40 -0.46 10.04 -10.24
C MET A 40 -0.30 8.60 -10.77
N GLN A 41 -0.84 7.60 -10.09
CA GLN A 41 -0.85 6.20 -10.54
C GLN A 41 -1.74 6.01 -11.76
N LEU A 42 -2.90 6.67 -11.81
CA LEU A 42 -3.75 6.71 -13.01
C LEU A 42 -3.03 7.44 -14.17
N GLY A 43 -2.08 8.31 -13.86
CA GLY A 43 -1.25 9.01 -14.84
C GLY A 43 -1.77 10.39 -15.20
N HIS A 44 -2.61 10.98 -14.35
CA HIS A 44 -3.10 12.34 -14.52
C HIS A 44 -2.04 13.34 -14.04
N GLU A 45 -1.54 14.17 -14.95
CA GLU A 45 -0.51 15.19 -14.68
C GLU A 45 -0.96 16.54 -15.24
N PRO A 46 -1.79 17.31 -14.51
CA PRO A 46 -2.42 18.52 -15.03
C PRO A 46 -1.51 19.76 -14.95
N LEU A 47 -0.39 19.68 -14.24
CA LEU A 47 0.48 20.81 -13.96
C LEU A 47 1.70 20.82 -14.90
N PRO A 48 2.23 22.01 -15.24
CA PRO A 48 3.38 22.12 -16.13
C PRO A 48 4.65 21.56 -15.49
N LEU A 49 5.55 21.11 -16.35
CA LEU A 49 6.91 20.73 -16.00
C LEU A 49 7.71 21.98 -15.63
N TYR A 50 8.55 21.85 -14.62
CA TYR A 50 9.52 22.89 -14.25
C TYR A 50 10.95 22.37 -14.41
N SER A 51 11.88 23.27 -14.70
CA SER A 51 13.29 22.95 -14.76
C SER A 51 13.84 22.84 -13.34
N GLY A 52 14.34 21.66 -12.97
CA GLY A 52 14.88 21.37 -11.64
C GLY A 52 16.18 20.57 -11.70
N ARG A 53 16.68 20.15 -10.54
CA ARG A 53 17.85 19.27 -10.41
C ARG A 53 17.42 17.89 -9.96
N SER A 54 18.10 16.85 -10.45
CA SER A 54 17.76 15.46 -10.12
C SER A 54 17.89 15.11 -8.63
N MET A 55 18.67 15.85 -7.85
CA MET A 55 18.73 15.79 -6.39
C MET A 55 19.01 17.20 -5.84
N VAL A 56 18.56 17.47 -4.62
CA VAL A 56 18.52 18.82 -4.01
C VAL A 56 19.87 19.54 -4.06
N TYR A 57 20.97 18.83 -3.78
CA TYR A 57 22.31 19.44 -3.68
C TYR A 57 23.25 19.06 -4.82
N PHE A 58 23.11 17.87 -5.40
CA PHE A 58 23.94 17.37 -6.50
C PHE A 58 23.04 16.82 -7.60
N GLY A 59 23.23 17.23 -8.85
CA GLY A 59 22.50 16.62 -9.97
C GLY A 59 22.39 17.50 -11.20
N SER A 60 22.28 16.86 -12.35
CA SER A 60 22.06 17.51 -13.64
C SER A 60 20.70 18.19 -13.69
N LYS A 61 20.60 19.26 -14.50
CA LYS A 61 19.33 19.89 -14.83
C LYS A 61 18.44 18.90 -15.57
N LYS A 62 17.23 18.69 -15.06
CA LYS A 62 16.21 17.80 -15.65
C LYS A 62 14.84 18.45 -15.54
N TYR A 63 13.93 18.08 -16.44
CA TYR A 63 12.53 18.42 -16.27
C TYR A 63 11.95 17.62 -15.12
N MET A 64 11.21 18.30 -14.26
CA MET A 64 10.60 17.71 -13.07
C MET A 64 9.09 17.88 -13.12
N LEU A 65 8.39 16.82 -12.73
CA LEU A 65 6.97 16.86 -12.44
C LEU A 65 6.75 17.48 -11.05
N PRO A 66 5.66 18.23 -10.86
CA PRO A 66 5.28 18.75 -9.56
C PRO A 66 5.18 17.66 -8.50
N ASN A 67 5.63 18.03 -7.29
CA ASN A 67 5.54 17.17 -6.13
C ASN A 67 4.08 17.00 -5.68
N ALA A 68 3.84 16.02 -4.82
CA ALA A 68 2.52 15.74 -4.29
C ALA A 68 1.89 16.92 -3.55
N ILE A 69 2.69 17.82 -2.95
CA ILE A 69 2.17 19.01 -2.25
C ILE A 69 1.63 20.03 -3.26
N GLY A 70 2.35 20.29 -4.35
CA GLY A 70 1.90 21.15 -5.44
C GLY A 70 0.65 20.59 -6.11
N TYR A 71 0.59 19.27 -6.28
CA TYR A 71 -0.59 18.59 -6.76
C TYR A 71 -1.78 18.70 -5.77
N MET A 72 -1.57 18.46 -4.47
CA MET A 72 -2.60 18.66 -3.44
C MET A 72 -3.11 20.10 -3.44
N ARG A 73 -2.22 21.10 -3.60
CA ARG A 73 -2.62 22.50 -3.75
C ARG A 73 -3.52 22.71 -4.97
N HIS A 74 -3.20 22.05 -6.10
CA HIS A 74 -4.06 22.09 -7.28
C HIS A 74 -5.45 21.49 -7.01
N ILE A 75 -5.53 20.34 -6.33
CA ILE A 75 -6.81 19.75 -5.90
C ILE A 75 -7.58 20.72 -4.99
N TYR A 76 -6.90 21.31 -4.01
CA TYR A 76 -7.49 22.26 -3.06
C TYR A 76 -8.02 23.52 -3.76
N CYS A 77 -7.27 24.08 -4.71
CA CYS A 77 -7.70 25.25 -5.47
C CYS A 77 -8.90 24.94 -6.38
N ARG A 78 -9.02 23.70 -6.87
CA ARG A 78 -10.07 23.29 -7.80
C ARG A 78 -11.36 22.84 -7.11
N ASP A 79 -11.25 21.94 -6.13
CA ASP A 79 -12.39 21.27 -5.47
C ASP A 79 -12.55 21.70 -3.99
N GLY A 80 -11.71 22.62 -3.49
CA GLY A 80 -11.75 23.10 -2.11
C GLY A 80 -11.18 22.11 -1.09
N PHE A 81 -11.33 22.46 0.20
CA PHE A 81 -10.85 21.64 1.32
C PHE A 81 -11.48 20.24 1.34
N PHE A 82 -12.80 20.16 1.22
CA PHE A 82 -13.51 18.88 1.22
C PHE A 82 -13.19 18.02 -0.01
N GLY A 83 -12.80 18.65 -1.13
CA GLY A 83 -12.33 17.94 -2.32
C GLY A 83 -11.11 17.07 -2.07
N LEU A 84 -10.20 17.46 -1.17
CA LEU A 84 -9.03 16.65 -0.77
C LEU A 84 -9.41 15.34 -0.09
N PHE A 85 -10.65 15.23 0.41
CA PHE A 85 -11.19 14.08 1.13
C PHE A 85 -12.19 13.27 0.29
N ASN A 86 -12.20 13.45 -1.03
CA ASN A 86 -12.99 12.60 -1.93
C ASN A 86 -12.60 11.12 -1.76
N GLY A 87 -13.61 10.25 -1.61
CA GLY A 87 -13.42 8.82 -1.35
C GLY A 87 -12.96 8.46 0.07
N TRP A 88 -12.81 9.42 0.99
CA TRP A 88 -12.36 9.17 2.36
C TRP A 88 -13.27 8.21 3.12
N HIS A 89 -14.59 8.36 2.99
CA HIS A 89 -15.57 7.49 3.64
C HIS A 89 -15.39 6.01 3.22
N ALA A 90 -15.12 5.76 1.94
CA ALA A 90 -14.90 4.41 1.41
C ALA A 90 -13.51 3.88 1.83
N SER A 91 -12.50 4.74 1.94
CA SER A 91 -11.17 4.42 2.48
C SER A 91 -11.22 3.94 3.93
N VAL A 92 -11.92 4.70 4.78
CA VAL A 92 -12.13 4.35 6.20
C VAL A 92 -12.94 3.06 6.30
N GLY A 93 -14.05 2.95 5.55
CA GLY A 93 -14.88 1.75 5.51
C GLY A 93 -14.09 0.50 5.11
N SER A 94 -13.31 0.58 4.02
CA SER A 94 -12.46 -0.51 3.54
C SER A 94 -11.44 -0.95 4.60
N SER A 95 -10.80 0.03 5.26
CA SER A 95 -9.83 -0.23 6.34
C SER A 95 -10.46 -0.91 7.55
N LEU A 96 -11.66 -0.48 7.97
CA LEU A 96 -12.39 -1.07 9.08
C LEU A 96 -12.87 -2.48 8.75
N CYS A 97 -13.49 -2.68 7.59
CA CYS A 97 -13.96 -3.99 7.14
C CYS A 97 -12.81 -5.01 7.08
N GLY A 98 -11.68 -4.63 6.47
CA GLY A 98 -10.52 -5.52 6.38
C GLY A 98 -9.96 -5.87 7.76
N MET A 99 -9.85 -4.89 8.65
CA MET A 99 -9.32 -5.10 9.99
C MET A 99 -10.23 -5.98 10.87
N LEU A 100 -11.54 -5.75 10.84
CA LEU A 100 -12.51 -6.58 11.56
C LEU A 100 -12.53 -8.01 11.04
N ALA A 101 -12.52 -8.18 9.71
CA ALA A 101 -12.45 -9.49 9.08
C ALA A 101 -11.14 -10.22 9.45
N TYR A 102 -10.00 -9.53 9.39
CA TYR A 102 -8.71 -10.09 9.80
C TYR A 102 -8.75 -10.56 11.26
N LYS A 103 -9.18 -9.69 12.17
CA LYS A 103 -9.24 -9.99 13.62
C LYS A 103 -10.09 -11.23 13.88
N LYS A 104 -11.33 -11.24 13.37
CA LYS A 104 -12.28 -12.33 13.61
C LYS A 104 -11.80 -13.67 13.04
N VAL A 105 -11.24 -13.66 11.84
CA VAL A 105 -10.71 -14.89 11.23
C VAL A 105 -9.46 -15.37 11.95
N TYR A 106 -8.57 -14.46 12.34
CA TYR A 106 -7.37 -14.83 13.07
C TYR A 106 -7.70 -15.43 14.45
N GLU A 107 -8.59 -14.79 15.22
CA GLU A 107 -9.07 -15.30 16.52
C GLU A 107 -9.66 -16.71 16.37
N TYR A 108 -10.56 -16.90 15.39
CA TYR A 108 -11.15 -18.20 15.11
C TYR A 108 -10.10 -19.28 14.78
N LEU A 109 -9.11 -18.94 13.95
CA LEU A 109 -8.04 -19.88 13.57
C LEU A 109 -7.08 -20.18 14.73
N ASP A 110 -6.84 -19.22 15.60
CA ASP A 110 -5.96 -19.38 16.75
C ASP A 110 -6.60 -20.25 17.83
N GLU A 111 -7.89 -20.04 18.11
CA GLU A 111 -8.69 -20.90 19.00
C GLU A 111 -8.80 -22.33 18.46
N ARG A 112 -9.00 -22.49 17.15
CA ARG A 112 -9.18 -23.81 16.53
C ARG A 112 -7.87 -24.59 16.42
N PHE A 113 -6.75 -23.91 16.24
CA PHE A 113 -5.44 -24.51 16.02
C PHE A 113 -4.40 -23.87 16.95
N PRO A 114 -4.44 -24.12 18.27
CA PRO A 114 -3.51 -23.48 19.20
C PRO A 114 -2.05 -23.83 18.91
N ASP A 115 -1.16 -22.88 19.21
CA ASP A 115 0.28 -23.09 19.05
C ASP A 115 0.77 -24.23 19.95
N LYS A 116 1.53 -25.17 19.39
CA LYS A 116 2.16 -26.24 20.18
C LYS A 116 3.29 -25.67 21.04
N GLU A 117 3.40 -26.16 22.27
CA GLU A 117 4.54 -25.86 23.15
C GLU A 117 5.84 -26.40 22.58
N ILE A 118 6.92 -25.61 22.73
CA ILE A 118 8.25 -25.95 22.22
C ILE A 118 8.94 -26.87 23.23
N LYS A 119 9.22 -28.11 22.83
CA LYS A 119 10.06 -29.05 23.59
C LYS A 119 11.55 -28.73 23.34
N LYS A 120 12.38 -28.84 24.38
CA LYS A 120 13.81 -28.48 24.34
C LYS A 120 14.64 -29.28 23.33
N ASP A 121 14.24 -30.51 23.03
CA ASP A 121 15.10 -31.48 22.32
C ASP A 121 15.27 -31.20 20.81
N ASP A 122 14.43 -30.35 20.18
CA ASP A 122 14.52 -29.99 18.75
C ASP A 122 14.14 -28.52 18.48
N LEU A 123 14.88 -27.59 19.09
CA LEU A 123 14.53 -26.18 19.15
C LEU A 123 14.39 -25.51 17.76
N CYS A 124 15.24 -25.85 16.79
CA CYS A 124 15.24 -25.21 15.45
C CYS A 124 14.04 -25.64 14.59
N VAL A 125 13.84 -26.95 14.42
CA VAL A 125 12.75 -27.52 13.60
C VAL A 125 11.39 -27.13 14.19
N GLN A 126 11.26 -27.17 15.52
CA GLN A 126 10.00 -26.78 16.19
C GLN A 126 9.73 -25.27 16.09
N ARG A 127 10.76 -24.41 16.19
CA ARG A 127 10.62 -22.96 15.96
C ARG A 127 10.17 -22.65 14.53
N PHE A 128 10.77 -23.30 13.54
CA PHE A 128 10.37 -23.14 12.14
C PHE A 128 8.93 -23.59 11.92
N SER A 129 8.57 -24.78 12.40
CA SER A 129 7.22 -25.33 12.28
C SER A 129 6.17 -24.40 12.91
N ARG A 130 6.45 -23.87 14.11
CA ARG A 130 5.57 -22.90 14.78
C ARG A 130 5.40 -21.62 13.96
N ASN A 131 6.50 -21.02 13.50
CA ASN A 131 6.44 -19.80 12.70
C ASN A 131 5.65 -20.02 11.41
N PHE A 132 5.81 -21.19 10.78
CA PHE A 132 5.08 -21.55 9.57
C PHE A 132 3.57 -21.69 9.81
N VAL A 133 3.16 -22.35 10.90
CA VAL A 133 1.75 -22.46 11.30
C VAL A 133 1.17 -21.08 11.64
N GLN A 134 1.92 -20.23 12.33
CA GLN A 134 1.47 -18.87 12.62
C GLN A 134 1.30 -18.06 11.33
N LEU A 135 2.25 -18.17 10.39
CA LEU A 135 2.19 -17.47 9.10
C LEU A 135 1.06 -17.98 8.21
N SER A 136 0.71 -19.27 8.27
CA SER A 136 -0.42 -19.81 7.52
C SER A 136 -1.76 -19.28 8.06
N LYS A 137 -1.93 -19.21 9.39
CA LYS A 137 -3.10 -18.55 10.02
C LYS A 137 -3.22 -17.09 9.56
N GLN A 138 -2.12 -16.34 9.61
CA GLN A 138 -2.06 -14.95 9.17
C GLN A 138 -2.38 -14.81 7.68
N THR A 139 -1.91 -15.73 6.85
CA THR A 139 -2.18 -15.76 5.41
C THR A 139 -3.68 -15.90 5.15
N VAL A 140 -4.35 -16.85 5.79
CA VAL A 140 -5.80 -17.05 5.63
C VAL A 140 -6.58 -15.82 6.10
N ALA A 141 -6.26 -15.30 7.29
CA ALA A 141 -6.88 -14.08 7.80
C ALA A 141 -6.67 -12.88 6.86
N LYS A 142 -5.47 -12.75 6.27
CA LYS A 142 -5.14 -11.70 5.31
C LYS A 142 -5.93 -11.82 4.02
N VAL A 143 -6.06 -13.02 3.45
CA VAL A 143 -6.85 -13.23 2.23
C VAL A 143 -8.31 -12.83 2.46
N VAL A 144 -8.91 -13.29 3.56
CA VAL A 144 -10.31 -12.92 3.89
C VAL A 144 -10.44 -11.42 4.11
N SER A 145 -9.47 -10.79 4.78
CA SER A 145 -9.47 -9.33 4.98
C SER A 145 -9.44 -8.54 3.68
N LEU A 146 -8.64 -8.97 2.70
CA LEU A 146 -8.51 -8.30 1.41
C LEU A 146 -9.78 -8.47 0.58
N ILE A 147 -10.37 -9.68 0.57
CA ILE A 147 -11.64 -9.95 -0.11
C ILE A 147 -12.77 -9.10 0.49
N ALA A 148 -12.87 -9.03 1.83
CA ALA A 148 -13.90 -8.26 2.51
C ALA A 148 -13.75 -6.73 2.30
N ALA A 149 -12.52 -6.23 2.23
CA ALA A 149 -12.21 -4.81 2.07
C ALA A 149 -12.29 -4.33 0.60
N GLN A 150 -12.22 -5.24 -0.37
CA GLN A 150 -12.06 -4.93 -1.78
C GLN A 150 -13.20 -4.08 -2.38
N PRO A 151 -14.49 -4.37 -2.13
CA PRO A 151 -15.58 -3.58 -2.72
C PRO A 151 -15.51 -2.09 -2.36
N LEU A 152 -15.21 -1.79 -1.09
CA LEU A 152 -15.06 -0.41 -0.61
C LEU A 152 -13.78 0.25 -1.13
N ARG A 153 -12.70 -0.52 -1.33
CA ARG A 153 -11.49 -0.03 -1.98
C ARG A 153 -11.76 0.34 -3.44
N VAL A 154 -12.52 -0.45 -4.20
CA VAL A 154 -12.88 -0.12 -5.58
C VAL A 154 -13.72 1.16 -5.63
N ILE A 155 -14.70 1.30 -4.74
CA ILE A 155 -15.50 2.54 -4.63
C ILE A 155 -14.60 3.75 -4.34
N MET A 156 -13.67 3.62 -3.39
CA MET A 156 -12.68 4.67 -3.09
C MET A 156 -11.88 5.06 -4.34
N LEU A 157 -11.31 4.09 -5.05
CA LEU A 157 -10.47 4.34 -6.23
C LEU A 157 -11.26 5.00 -7.36
N ARG A 158 -12.48 4.53 -7.65
CA ARG A 158 -13.34 5.15 -8.67
C ARG A 158 -13.75 6.57 -8.28
N THR A 159 -14.11 6.80 -7.01
CA THR A 159 -14.44 8.16 -6.50
C THR A 159 -13.25 9.12 -6.59
N MET A 160 -12.03 8.64 -6.37
CA MET A 160 -10.82 9.43 -6.59
C MET A 160 -10.61 9.71 -8.08
N ALA A 161 -10.80 8.70 -8.94
CA ALA A 161 -10.56 8.79 -10.37
C ALA A 161 -11.49 9.79 -11.08
N GLU A 162 -12.72 9.98 -10.57
CA GLU A 162 -13.65 11.01 -11.05
C GLU A 162 -13.07 12.43 -11.10
N PHE A 163 -12.06 12.72 -10.28
CA PHE A 163 -11.37 14.01 -10.32
C PHE A 163 -10.85 14.33 -11.72
N ILE A 164 -10.44 13.32 -12.48
CA ILE A 164 -9.86 13.46 -13.83
C ILE A 164 -10.92 13.93 -14.83
N GLY A 165 -12.06 13.23 -14.88
CA GLY A 165 -13.13 13.51 -15.83
C GLY A 165 -14.10 14.62 -15.41
N GLN A 166 -14.04 15.07 -14.14
CA GLN A 166 -15.03 15.96 -13.54
C GLN A 166 -16.46 15.39 -13.58
N GLU A 167 -16.55 14.07 -13.60
CA GLU A 167 -17.80 13.33 -13.61
C GLU A 167 -18.33 13.29 -12.17
N GLY A 168 -19.51 13.86 -11.90
CA GLY A 168 -20.10 13.92 -10.55
C GLY A 168 -20.87 12.65 -10.16
N GLY A 169 -20.44 11.49 -10.65
CA GLY A 169 -21.20 10.23 -10.67
C GLY A 169 -21.06 9.36 -9.41
N TYR A 170 -19.97 9.44 -8.67
CA TYR A 170 -19.67 8.62 -7.48
C TYR A 170 -19.62 9.49 -6.21
N ARG A 171 -19.48 10.81 -6.32
CA ARG A 171 -19.51 11.76 -5.17
C ARG A 171 -20.82 11.79 -4.38
N ARG A 172 -21.94 11.30 -4.94
CA ARG A 172 -23.28 11.36 -4.31
C ARG A 172 -23.48 10.35 -3.16
N GLY A 173 -22.48 9.53 -2.87
CA GLY A 173 -22.43 8.63 -1.70
C GLY A 173 -22.28 7.16 -2.05
N ILE A 174 -21.92 6.35 -1.05
CA ILE A 174 -21.55 4.93 -1.20
C ILE A 174 -22.64 4.12 -1.90
N VAL A 175 -23.91 4.31 -1.52
CA VAL A 175 -25.04 3.54 -2.08
C VAL A 175 -25.20 3.83 -3.57
N HIS A 176 -25.03 5.10 -3.98
CA HIS A 176 -25.07 5.46 -5.38
C HIS A 176 -23.91 4.82 -6.14
N SER A 177 -22.68 4.90 -5.60
CA SER A 177 -21.51 4.24 -6.17
C SER A 177 -21.70 2.72 -6.31
N VAL A 178 -22.28 2.05 -5.31
CA VAL A 178 -22.60 0.62 -5.39
C VAL A 178 -23.57 0.34 -6.54
N LYS A 179 -24.66 1.12 -6.64
CA LYS A 179 -25.64 0.96 -7.72
C LYS A 179 -25.02 1.19 -9.11
N THR A 180 -24.19 2.23 -9.24
CA THR A 180 -23.48 2.55 -10.49
C THR A 180 -22.55 1.41 -10.91
N ILE A 181 -21.69 0.93 -10.01
CA ILE A 181 -20.77 -0.19 -10.29
C ILE A 181 -21.53 -1.45 -10.67
N TYR A 182 -22.61 -1.76 -9.95
CA TYR A 182 -23.42 -2.95 -10.22
C TYR A 182 -24.07 -2.89 -11.61
N ASN A 183 -24.57 -1.72 -12.01
CA ASN A 183 -25.19 -1.54 -13.32
C ASN A 183 -24.18 -1.56 -14.47
N GLU A 184 -22.96 -1.06 -14.26
CA GLU A 184 -21.92 -0.98 -15.30
C GLU A 184 -21.13 -2.29 -15.47
N SER A 185 -20.68 -2.88 -14.35
CA SER A 185 -19.71 -3.99 -14.35
C SER A 185 -20.20 -5.21 -13.58
N GLY A 186 -21.41 -5.18 -13.02
CA GLY A 186 -21.95 -6.24 -12.18
C GLY A 186 -21.14 -6.47 -10.89
N ILE A 187 -21.30 -7.67 -10.32
CA ILE A 187 -20.63 -8.07 -9.08
C ILE A 187 -19.11 -8.15 -9.25
N LEU A 188 -18.64 -8.58 -10.42
CA LEU A 188 -17.20 -8.69 -10.73
C LEU A 188 -16.51 -7.31 -10.74
N GLY A 189 -17.24 -6.23 -11.00
CA GLY A 189 -16.75 -4.85 -10.91
C GLY A 189 -16.13 -4.52 -9.55
N PHE A 190 -16.72 -5.01 -8.46
CA PHE A 190 -16.24 -4.78 -7.08
C PHE A 190 -14.95 -5.50 -6.74
N PHE A 191 -14.55 -6.51 -7.53
CA PHE A 191 -13.37 -7.33 -7.27
C PHE A 191 -12.27 -7.13 -8.34
N ARG A 192 -12.44 -6.16 -9.25
CA ARG A 192 -11.39 -5.80 -10.21
C ARG A 192 -10.14 -5.34 -9.47
N GLY A 193 -8.97 -5.84 -9.89
CA GLY A 193 -7.69 -5.56 -9.26
C GLY A 193 -7.37 -6.34 -7.98
N LEU A 194 -8.22 -7.28 -7.54
CA LEU A 194 -7.97 -8.08 -6.34
C LEU A 194 -6.73 -8.98 -6.47
N MET A 195 -6.59 -9.70 -7.58
CA MET A 195 -5.50 -10.67 -7.78
C MET A 195 -4.10 -10.08 -7.66
N PRO A 196 -3.74 -8.99 -8.36
CA PRO A 196 -2.42 -8.39 -8.20
C PRO A 196 -2.21 -7.82 -6.78
N GLU A 197 -3.25 -7.34 -6.10
CA GLU A 197 -3.14 -6.90 -4.70
C GLU A 197 -2.85 -8.07 -3.75
N LEU A 198 -3.54 -9.22 -3.92
CA LEU A 198 -3.29 -10.44 -3.16
C LEU A 198 -1.84 -10.90 -3.34
N ILE A 199 -1.35 -10.96 -4.58
CA ILE A 199 0.04 -11.38 -4.87
C ILE A 199 1.03 -10.45 -4.13
N ALA A 200 0.84 -9.13 -4.23
CA ALA A 200 1.74 -8.16 -3.61
C ALA A 200 1.78 -8.30 -2.09
N GLU A 201 0.60 -8.31 -1.45
CA GLU A 201 0.47 -8.37 0.01
C GLU A 201 0.95 -9.70 0.59
N LEU A 202 0.62 -10.83 -0.06
CA LEU A 202 1.06 -12.15 0.38
C LEU A 202 2.56 -12.32 0.21
N CYS A 203 3.13 -11.97 -0.95
CA CYS A 203 4.58 -12.08 -1.14
C CYS A 203 5.35 -11.17 -0.17
N LEU A 204 4.87 -9.95 0.09
CA LEU A 204 5.46 -9.05 1.08
C LEU A 204 5.41 -9.65 2.49
N MET A 205 4.26 -10.19 2.91
CA MET A 205 4.09 -10.85 4.21
C MET A 205 5.06 -12.03 4.37
N TRP A 206 5.14 -12.90 3.38
CA TRP A 206 6.01 -14.07 3.43
C TRP A 206 7.50 -13.66 3.43
N ILE A 207 7.92 -12.74 2.57
CA ILE A 207 9.32 -12.27 2.53
C ILE A 207 9.73 -11.62 3.86
N THR A 208 8.87 -10.78 4.43
CA THR A 208 9.17 -10.13 5.72
C THR A 208 9.21 -11.13 6.89
N ALA A 209 8.34 -12.14 6.89
CA ALA A 209 8.36 -13.23 7.86
C ALA A 209 9.63 -14.09 7.73
N GLN A 210 9.98 -14.50 6.50
CA GLN A 210 11.18 -15.29 6.23
C GLN A 210 12.46 -14.53 6.55
N ALA A 211 12.54 -13.24 6.20
CA ALA A 211 13.69 -12.41 6.55
C ALA A 211 13.85 -12.32 8.06
N SER A 212 12.74 -12.11 8.80
CA SER A 212 12.78 -12.06 10.26
C SER A 212 13.25 -13.37 10.87
N PHE A 213 12.84 -14.52 10.32
CA PHE A 213 13.32 -15.84 10.75
C PHE A 213 14.81 -16.04 10.46
N LEU A 214 15.27 -15.66 9.27
CA LEU A 214 16.69 -15.75 8.91
C LEU A 214 17.55 -14.90 9.85
N ILE A 215 17.07 -13.74 10.25
CA ILE A 215 17.78 -12.86 11.18
C ILE A 215 17.84 -13.43 12.57
N ASP A 216 16.73 -13.97 13.06
CA ASP A 216 16.75 -14.68 14.33
C ASP A 216 17.78 -15.81 14.28
N ARG A 217 17.82 -16.58 13.19
CA ARG A 217 18.79 -17.65 12.99
C ARG A 217 20.24 -17.16 12.95
N VAL A 218 20.55 -16.19 12.08
CA VAL A 218 21.90 -15.63 11.92
C VAL A 218 22.39 -15.01 13.22
N TYR A 219 21.51 -14.32 13.95
CA TYR A 219 21.84 -13.78 15.27
C TYR A 219 22.25 -14.89 16.26
N TYR A 220 21.46 -15.97 16.35
CA TYR A 220 21.76 -17.07 17.27
C TYR A 220 23.01 -17.88 16.86
N GLU A 221 23.29 -18.01 15.57
CA GLU A 221 24.46 -18.77 15.09
C GLU A 221 25.77 -17.97 15.18
N LEU A 222 25.75 -16.65 14.97
CA LEU A 222 26.97 -15.83 14.92
C LEU A 222 27.27 -15.01 16.17
N ILE A 223 26.25 -14.56 16.92
CA ILE A 223 26.41 -13.55 17.99
C ILE A 223 26.11 -14.14 19.37
N ALA A 224 25.11 -15.03 19.49
CA ALA A 224 24.78 -15.66 20.77
C ALA A 224 25.90 -16.52 21.41
N PRO A 225 26.87 -17.15 20.71
CA PRO A 225 27.96 -17.84 21.39
C PRO A 225 28.91 -16.92 22.16
N GLU A 226 28.92 -15.60 21.89
CA GLU A 226 29.73 -14.62 22.63
C GLU A 226 28.98 -14.02 23.85
N GLU A 227 27.66 -13.83 23.75
CA GLU A 227 26.83 -13.26 24.85
C GLU A 227 26.70 -14.20 26.06
N GLU A 228 26.62 -15.54 25.87
CA GLU A 228 26.58 -16.48 27.01
C GLU A 228 27.90 -16.47 27.81
N ALA A 229 29.02 -16.06 27.21
CA ALA A 229 30.31 -15.91 27.88
C ALA A 229 30.47 -14.56 28.61
N GLU A 230 29.80 -13.49 28.14
CA GLU A 230 29.87 -12.14 28.72
C GLU A 230 28.75 -11.84 29.75
N GLU A 231 27.59 -12.50 29.69
CA GLU A 231 26.49 -12.30 30.65
C GLU A 231 26.84 -12.75 32.09
N GLU A 232 27.79 -13.70 32.26
CA GLU A 232 28.29 -14.09 33.58
C GLU A 232 29.18 -12.99 34.22
N GLU A 233 29.86 -12.16 33.42
CA GLU A 233 30.74 -11.08 33.91
C GLU A 233 30.05 -9.70 33.99
N THR A 234 29.05 -9.41 33.14
CA THR A 234 28.51 -8.04 32.96
C THR A 234 27.23 -7.74 33.73
N ALA A 235 26.65 -8.71 34.47
CA ALA A 235 25.46 -8.51 35.30
C ALA A 235 25.62 -7.43 36.40
N ILE A 236 26.83 -6.90 36.62
CA ILE A 236 27.14 -5.91 37.66
C ILE A 236 27.04 -4.45 37.17
N THR A 237 27.04 -4.15 35.87
CA THR A 237 26.94 -2.75 35.44
C THR A 237 26.25 -2.56 34.09
N VAL A 238 25.16 -1.78 34.14
CA VAL A 238 24.65 -0.81 33.14
C VAL A 238 23.17 -1.02 32.81
N MET A 239 22.38 -0.08 33.32
CA MET A 239 21.02 0.19 32.88
C MET A 239 21.02 0.83 31.49
N ASP A 240 20.13 0.34 30.64
CA ASP A 240 19.42 1.09 29.58
C ASP A 240 20.20 1.49 28.31
N GLN A 241 20.91 0.55 27.67
CA GLN A 241 21.29 0.66 26.25
C GLN A 241 20.66 -0.46 25.43
N PRO A 242 20.09 -0.18 24.23
CA PRO A 242 19.46 -1.22 23.41
C PRO A 242 20.52 -2.22 22.95
N THR A 243 20.32 -3.50 23.27
CA THR A 243 21.29 -4.54 22.87
C THR A 243 21.48 -4.55 21.35
N PRO A 244 22.67 -4.89 20.83
CA PRO A 244 22.95 -4.94 19.39
C PRO A 244 21.90 -5.74 18.59
N LYS A 245 21.35 -6.81 19.21
CA LYS A 245 20.20 -7.58 18.73
C LYS A 245 18.97 -6.75 18.39
N GLN A 246 18.59 -5.87 19.32
CA GLN A 246 17.40 -5.04 19.20
C GLN A 246 17.60 -4.04 18.07
N MET A 247 18.76 -3.38 18.03
CA MET A 247 19.10 -2.43 16.96
C MET A 247 19.10 -3.10 15.57
N PHE A 248 19.75 -4.25 15.42
CA PHE A 248 19.77 -4.98 14.15
C PHE A 248 18.37 -5.41 13.71
N ARG A 249 17.57 -5.93 14.64
CA ARG A 249 16.17 -6.29 14.38
C ARG A 249 15.32 -5.08 13.97
N HIS A 250 15.53 -3.92 14.59
CA HIS A 250 14.84 -2.68 14.23
C HIS A 250 15.21 -2.22 12.82
N VAL A 251 16.50 -2.21 12.49
CA VAL A 251 16.99 -1.82 11.15
C VAL A 251 16.37 -2.70 10.07
N VAL A 252 16.38 -4.02 10.25
CA VAL A 252 15.78 -4.92 9.25
C VAL A 252 14.27 -4.72 9.16
N ARG A 253 13.58 -4.61 10.31
CA ARG A 253 12.12 -4.36 10.33
C ARG A 253 11.72 -3.10 9.56
N LEU A 254 12.64 -2.17 9.33
CA LEU A 254 12.42 -0.99 8.50
C LEU A 254 12.84 -1.24 7.03
N ILE A 255 14.03 -1.81 6.80
CA ILE A 255 14.61 -1.92 5.46
C ILE A 255 13.92 -2.99 4.61
N VAL A 256 13.69 -4.19 5.17
CA VAL A 256 13.17 -5.33 4.38
C VAL A 256 11.77 -5.04 3.85
N PRO A 257 10.79 -4.56 4.65
CA PRO A 257 9.48 -4.22 4.11
C PRO A 257 9.55 -3.12 3.05
N TYR A 258 10.41 -2.12 3.22
CA TYR A 258 10.59 -1.05 2.22
C TYR A 258 11.13 -1.58 0.89
N ALA A 259 12.19 -2.40 0.93
CA ALA A 259 12.79 -3.00 -0.25
C ALA A 259 11.80 -3.94 -0.98
N ALA A 260 11.13 -4.81 -0.23
CA ALA A 260 10.12 -5.71 -0.77
C ALA A 260 8.91 -4.95 -1.34
N SER A 261 8.43 -3.91 -0.66
CA SER A 261 7.33 -3.06 -1.16
C SER A 261 7.70 -2.35 -2.47
N SER A 262 8.96 -1.94 -2.63
CA SER A 262 9.45 -1.41 -3.91
C SER A 262 9.37 -2.47 -5.00
N PHE A 263 9.80 -3.71 -4.73
CA PHE A 263 9.74 -4.80 -5.70
C PHE A 263 8.31 -5.15 -6.13
N PHE A 264 7.37 -5.25 -5.18
CA PHE A 264 5.96 -5.56 -5.46
C PHE A 264 5.10 -4.35 -5.84
N TYR A 265 5.67 -3.14 -5.87
CA TYR A 265 4.97 -1.93 -6.29
C TYR A 265 4.20 -2.06 -7.62
N PRO A 266 4.74 -2.68 -8.68
CA PRO A 266 4.03 -2.78 -9.95
C PRO A 266 2.73 -3.58 -9.86
N PHE A 267 2.64 -4.55 -8.95
CA PHE A 267 1.40 -5.29 -8.69
C PHE A 267 0.36 -4.39 -8.03
N HIS A 268 0.74 -3.59 -7.03
CA HIS A 268 -0.17 -2.59 -6.44
C HIS A 268 -0.65 -1.56 -7.48
N LEU A 269 0.25 -1.10 -8.36
CA LEU A 269 -0.13 -0.20 -9.46
C LEU A 269 -1.12 -0.88 -10.41
N THR A 270 -0.88 -2.14 -10.78
CA THR A 270 -1.79 -2.93 -11.61
C THR A 270 -3.15 -3.10 -10.94
N SER A 271 -3.20 -3.33 -9.62
CA SER A 271 -4.44 -3.40 -8.85
C SER A 271 -5.26 -2.11 -8.98
N VAL A 272 -4.60 -0.96 -8.81
CA VAL A 272 -5.25 0.35 -8.88
C VAL A 272 -5.81 0.63 -10.27
N LEU A 273 -5.02 0.36 -11.32
CA LEU A 273 -5.47 0.54 -12.71
C LEU A 273 -6.62 -0.39 -13.07
N MET A 274 -6.54 -1.66 -12.67
CA MET A 274 -7.62 -2.62 -12.92
C MET A 274 -8.93 -2.23 -12.20
N ALA A 275 -8.87 -1.59 -11.04
CA ALA A 275 -10.07 -1.12 -10.33
C ALA A 275 -10.85 -0.02 -11.07
N VAL A 276 -10.13 0.78 -11.88
CA VAL A 276 -10.66 1.89 -12.69
C VAL A 276 -10.77 1.53 -14.18
N ASN A 277 -10.25 0.36 -14.58
CA ASN A 277 -10.38 -0.14 -15.93
C ASN A 277 -11.85 -0.31 -16.30
N ASP A 278 -12.26 0.23 -17.45
CA ASP A 278 -13.59 0.08 -18.06
C ASP A 278 -14.74 0.27 -17.05
N CYS A 279 -14.75 1.41 -16.36
CA CYS A 279 -15.65 1.72 -15.25
C CYS A 279 -16.60 2.91 -15.49
N GLY A 280 -16.94 3.20 -16.75
CA GLY A 280 -17.83 4.33 -17.10
C GLY A 280 -17.26 5.73 -16.84
N LEU A 281 -16.02 5.83 -16.34
CA LEU A 281 -15.30 7.07 -16.13
C LEU A 281 -14.35 7.35 -17.30
N LEU A 282 -14.22 8.63 -17.67
CA LEU A 282 -13.33 9.07 -18.75
C LEU A 282 -11.88 8.59 -18.58
N CYS A 283 -11.39 8.47 -17.35
CA CYS A 283 -10.02 8.01 -17.08
C CYS A 283 -9.81 6.51 -17.28
N GLY A 284 -10.89 5.72 -17.30
CA GLY A 284 -10.87 4.26 -17.42
C GLY A 284 -11.27 3.74 -18.81
N GLN A 285 -11.57 4.64 -19.74
CA GLN A 285 -12.07 4.32 -21.07
C GLN A 285 -11.22 4.93 -22.18
N PRO A 286 -11.26 4.36 -23.41
CA PRO A 286 -10.64 4.99 -24.57
C PRO A 286 -11.27 6.36 -24.87
N PRO A 287 -10.51 7.37 -25.34
CA PRO A 287 -9.10 7.32 -25.77
C PRO A 287 -8.07 7.48 -24.64
N ASN A 288 -8.51 7.74 -23.41
CA ASN A 288 -7.63 8.07 -22.28
C ASN A 288 -6.92 6.86 -21.65
N CYS A 289 -7.57 5.70 -21.67
CA CYS A 289 -6.99 4.46 -21.15
C CYS A 289 -7.37 3.28 -22.05
N PRO A 290 -6.43 2.40 -22.42
CA PRO A 290 -6.78 1.15 -23.08
C PRO A 290 -7.55 0.24 -22.12
N VAL A 291 -8.48 -0.54 -22.67
CA VAL A 291 -9.25 -1.52 -21.88
C VAL A 291 -8.44 -2.81 -21.76
N PHE A 292 -8.28 -3.27 -20.52
CA PHE A 292 -7.61 -4.53 -20.21
C PHE A 292 -8.63 -5.63 -19.89
N GLU A 293 -8.51 -6.79 -20.52
CA GLU A 293 -9.31 -7.98 -20.18
C GLU A 293 -8.88 -8.56 -18.83
N ASP A 294 -7.56 -8.69 -18.64
CA ASP A 294 -6.96 -9.30 -17.46
C ASP A 294 -5.89 -8.40 -16.81
N TRP A 295 -5.64 -8.63 -15.52
CA TRP A 295 -4.55 -7.95 -14.82
C TRP A 295 -3.18 -8.25 -15.42
N LYS A 296 -2.99 -9.42 -16.04
CA LYS A 296 -1.76 -9.80 -16.74
C LYS A 296 -1.52 -8.92 -17.97
N HIS A 297 -2.58 -8.65 -18.74
CA HIS A 297 -2.52 -7.75 -19.89
C HIS A 297 -2.16 -6.33 -19.45
N CYS A 298 -2.77 -5.83 -18.37
CA CYS A 298 -2.40 -4.54 -17.79
C CYS A 298 -0.93 -4.50 -17.32
N PHE A 299 -0.47 -5.55 -16.65
CA PHE A 299 0.91 -5.68 -16.18
C PHE A 299 1.92 -5.70 -17.34
N GLU A 300 1.63 -6.44 -18.40
CA GLU A 300 2.47 -6.50 -19.59
C GLU A 300 2.49 -5.17 -20.34
N TYR A 301 1.35 -4.47 -20.44
CA TYR A 301 1.28 -3.13 -20.98
C TYR A 301 2.17 -2.14 -20.20
N LEU A 302 2.11 -2.15 -18.87
CA LEU A 302 2.95 -1.29 -18.02
C LEU A 302 4.44 -1.62 -18.16
N LYS A 303 4.77 -2.90 -18.34
CA LYS A 303 6.14 -3.36 -18.57
C LYS A 303 6.65 -2.86 -19.92
N ASN A 304 5.88 -3.05 -20.99
CA ASN A 304 6.25 -2.66 -22.35
C ASN A 304 6.35 -1.14 -22.52
N THR A 305 5.56 -0.37 -21.75
CA THR A 305 5.60 1.10 -21.75
C THR A 305 6.59 1.71 -20.74
N ASN A 306 7.33 0.88 -19.98
CA ASN A 306 8.26 1.31 -18.91
C ASN A 306 7.60 2.16 -17.79
N GLN A 307 6.34 1.84 -17.44
CA GLN A 307 5.54 2.60 -16.47
C GLN A 307 5.29 1.87 -15.15
N MET A 308 5.98 0.77 -14.92
CA MET A 308 5.86 -0.07 -13.71
C MET A 308 6.07 0.67 -12.39
N LYS A 309 6.72 1.84 -12.42
CA LYS A 309 7.01 2.70 -11.24
C LYS A 309 6.22 4.01 -11.25
N ARG A 310 5.22 4.16 -12.11
CA ARG A 310 4.36 5.35 -12.17
C ARG A 310 3.70 5.61 -10.81
N GLY A 311 3.77 6.84 -10.30
CA GLY A 311 3.23 7.22 -8.99
C GLY A 311 3.98 6.69 -7.76
N SER A 312 5.13 6.01 -7.95
CA SER A 312 5.91 5.48 -6.81
C SER A 312 6.66 6.56 -6.04
N LYS A 313 7.07 7.64 -6.73
CA LYS A 313 7.75 8.80 -6.14
C LYS A 313 6.76 9.96 -6.07
N LEU A 314 6.52 10.47 -4.86
CA LEU A 314 5.60 11.58 -4.61
C LEU A 314 6.27 12.95 -4.67
N PHE A 315 7.53 13.05 -4.26
CA PHE A 315 8.19 14.35 -4.08
C PHE A 315 9.20 14.68 -5.18
N PHE A 316 10.15 13.77 -5.44
CA PHE A 316 11.19 13.98 -6.44
C PHE A 316 10.90 13.16 -7.68
N ARG A 317 10.31 13.83 -8.68
CA ARG A 317 9.74 13.19 -9.87
C ARG A 317 10.42 13.72 -11.13
N CYS A 318 11.54 13.11 -11.50
CA CYS A 318 12.20 13.42 -12.78
C CYS A 318 11.33 12.91 -13.93
N TYR A 319 11.21 13.71 -14.99
CA TYR A 319 10.49 13.36 -16.20
C TYR A 319 11.47 13.26 -17.37
N ASP A 320 11.54 12.07 -17.97
CA ASP A 320 12.37 11.77 -19.13
C ASP A 320 11.50 11.40 -20.36
N GLY A 321 10.19 11.68 -20.32
CA GLY A 321 9.22 11.31 -21.36
C GLY A 321 8.95 12.42 -22.40
N PRO A 322 8.05 12.15 -23.38
CA PRO A 322 7.68 13.13 -24.39
C PRO A 322 6.92 14.33 -23.80
N VAL A 323 7.14 15.53 -24.34
CA VAL A 323 6.54 16.76 -23.83
C VAL A 323 5.59 17.37 -24.86
N THR A 324 4.55 18.05 -24.38
CA THR A 324 3.66 18.88 -25.20
C THR A 324 3.70 20.32 -24.71
N TYR A 325 3.59 21.28 -25.62
CA TYR A 325 3.52 22.69 -25.28
C TYR A 325 2.07 23.15 -25.29
N ARG A 326 1.62 23.84 -24.24
CA ARG A 326 0.30 24.49 -24.17
C ARG A 326 0.48 25.86 -23.53
N ASN A 327 -0.02 26.91 -24.18
CA ASN A 327 0.03 28.29 -23.68
C ASN A 327 1.43 28.76 -23.24
N GLY A 328 2.49 28.33 -23.96
CA GLY A 328 3.88 28.70 -23.64
C GLY A 328 4.53 27.89 -22.51
N GLU A 329 3.78 26.97 -21.88
CA GLU A 329 4.29 26.09 -20.83
C GLU A 329 4.46 24.65 -21.33
N MET A 330 5.44 23.95 -20.77
CA MET A 330 5.71 22.54 -21.08
C MET A 330 4.90 21.63 -20.17
N TYR A 331 4.21 20.66 -20.75
CA TYR A 331 3.46 19.63 -20.04
C TYR A 331 4.03 18.25 -20.39
N ALA A 332 3.97 17.32 -19.44
CA ALA A 332 4.18 15.91 -19.75
C ALA A 332 3.10 15.45 -20.72
N LEU A 333 3.47 14.68 -21.74
CA LEU A 333 2.49 13.99 -22.58
C LEU A 333 1.79 12.95 -21.69
N SER A 334 0.63 13.31 -21.15
CA SER A 334 -0.16 12.41 -20.32
C SER A 334 -0.61 11.22 -21.17
N HIS A 335 -0.49 10.00 -20.64
CA HIS A 335 -1.06 8.82 -21.30
C HIS A 335 -2.59 8.83 -21.25
N ILE A 336 -3.17 9.59 -20.31
CA ILE A 336 -4.57 10.01 -20.27
C ILE A 336 -4.62 11.39 -20.93
N MET A 337 -4.61 11.47 -22.26
CA MET A 337 -4.68 12.75 -22.96
C MET A 337 -6.12 13.10 -23.31
N MET A 338 -6.55 14.19 -22.66
CA MET A 338 -7.63 15.10 -23.03
C MET A 338 -9.02 14.77 -22.47
N ALA A 339 -9.23 15.09 -21.20
CA ALA A 339 -10.40 15.91 -20.91
C ALA A 339 -10.12 17.29 -21.55
N LYS A 340 -10.83 17.61 -22.64
CA LYS A 340 -10.98 19.00 -23.07
C LYS A 340 -11.47 19.78 -21.85
N ILE A 341 -10.64 20.69 -21.36
CA ILE A 341 -11.13 21.79 -20.53
C ILE A 341 -11.24 22.91 -21.55
N ASP A 342 -12.45 23.06 -22.10
CA ASP A 342 -12.85 24.30 -22.79
C ASP A 342 -13.08 25.39 -21.74
#